data_AF-A0A7S0W5N2-F1
#
_entry.id   AF-A0A7S0W5N2-F1
#
_cell.length_a   1.000
_cell.length_b   1.000
_cell.length_c   1.000
_cell.angle_alpha   90.00
_cell.angle_beta   90.00
_cell.angle_gamma   90.00
#
_symmetry.space_group_name_H-M   'P 1'
#
loop_
_entity.id
_entity.type
_entity.pdbx_description
1 polymer ?
#
loop_
_entity_poly.entity_id
_entity_poly.type
_entity_poly.pdbx_seq_one_letter_code
_entity_poly.pdbx_strand_id
1 'polypeptide(L)'
;INSVWVWGELGPMTVWVTQGGFEDKEESKDQWTCVHEQTHPESREVLRELRLSVPIVLLPGQSVGMYVHSKTEGDEQIVYDNQRKGHADEFLEIGSGKAHLVNLPFSRFGSQGQHWWGSPWRQRREFVGRLDYGLRWLLWNPDCNKNLPPAFRSIVWTLMMTRHDRARQSFLWHLETEMLFYIINK
;
A
#
# COMPACT_ATOMS: atom_id res chain seq x y z
N ILE A 1 -3.81 -2.24 -2.84
CA ILE A 1 -4.62 -1.57 -1.79
C ILE A 1 -5.78 -0.88 -2.47
N ASN A 2 -7.01 -1.17 -2.04
CA ASN A 2 -8.24 -0.71 -2.68
C ASN A 2 -8.96 0.37 -1.86
N SER A 3 -8.90 0.30 -0.54
CA SER A 3 -9.53 1.28 0.33
C SER A 3 -8.86 1.39 1.69
N VAL A 4 -9.09 2.54 2.33
CA VAL A 4 -8.72 2.82 3.72
C VAL A 4 -10.00 3.00 4.51
N TRP A 5 -10.06 2.44 5.71
CA TRP A 5 -11.27 2.45 6.53
C TRP A 5 -11.03 3.27 7.78
N VAL A 6 -11.84 4.32 7.96
CA VAL A 6 -11.67 5.34 9.00
C VAL A 6 -12.92 5.62 9.82
N TRP A 7 -12.74 6.21 11.00
CA TRP A 7 -13.82 6.65 11.88
C TRP A 7 -13.42 7.96 12.60
N GLY A 8 -14.42 8.73 13.03
CA GLY A 8 -14.29 10.09 13.58
C GLY A 8 -15.31 11.08 12.98
N GLU A 9 -15.09 12.37 13.20
CA GLU A 9 -15.83 13.48 12.59
C GLU A 9 -15.33 13.79 11.17
N LEU A 10 -15.45 12.79 10.27
CA LEU A 10 -14.75 12.73 8.98
C LEU A 10 -14.88 14.01 8.12
N GLY A 11 -16.09 14.34 7.67
CA GLY A 11 -16.35 15.46 6.75
C GLY A 11 -15.58 15.33 5.42
N PRO A 12 -14.98 16.40 4.87
CA PRO A 12 -14.22 16.33 3.62
C PRO A 12 -12.90 15.57 3.81
N MET A 13 -12.83 14.35 3.28
CA MET A 13 -11.69 13.45 3.40
C MET A 13 -10.88 13.41 2.13
N THR A 14 -9.56 13.32 2.28
CA THR A 14 -8.63 13.07 1.17
C THR A 14 -7.64 11.96 1.51
N VAL A 15 -7.23 11.20 0.50
CA VAL A 15 -6.13 10.23 0.60
C VAL A 15 -5.11 10.54 -0.48
N TRP A 16 -3.86 10.69 -0.06
CA TRP A 16 -2.72 11.02 -0.90
C TRP A 16 -1.68 9.91 -0.83
N VAL A 17 -0.97 9.70 -1.94
CA VAL A 17 0.09 8.69 -2.03
C VAL A 17 1.36 9.25 -2.65
N THR A 18 2.49 8.73 -2.20
CA THR A 18 3.82 9.04 -2.77
C THR A 18 4.70 7.79 -2.80
N GLN A 19 5.60 7.70 -3.77
CA GLN A 19 6.47 6.53 -3.94
C GLN A 19 7.65 6.57 -2.97
N GLY A 20 8.09 5.41 -2.46
CA GLY A 20 9.29 5.29 -1.63
C GLY A 20 9.15 5.83 -0.21
N GLY A 21 7.94 5.91 0.33
CA GLY A 21 7.68 6.44 1.67
C GLY A 21 7.52 7.97 1.71
N PHE A 22 7.16 8.48 2.89
CA PHE A 22 6.73 9.88 3.10
C PHE A 22 7.80 10.78 3.73
N GLU A 23 8.92 10.23 4.19
CA GLU A 23 9.99 11.00 4.83
C GLU A 23 10.51 12.10 3.91
N ASP A 24 10.65 13.32 4.45
CA ASP A 24 11.04 14.56 3.75
C ASP A 24 10.04 15.07 2.70
N LYS A 25 8.83 14.48 2.64
CA LYS A 25 7.77 14.85 1.69
C LYS A 25 6.53 15.40 2.35
N GLU A 26 6.47 15.44 3.68
CA GLU A 26 5.26 15.72 4.47
C GLU A 26 4.57 17.04 4.08
N GLU A 27 5.36 18.02 3.65
CA GLU A 27 4.90 19.37 3.31
C GLU A 27 4.96 19.66 1.80
N SER A 28 5.43 18.71 0.99
CA SER A 28 5.73 18.87 -0.43
C SER A 28 4.59 18.32 -1.28
N LYS A 29 3.43 18.99 -1.26
CA LYS A 29 2.18 18.55 -1.93
C LYS A 29 2.38 18.08 -3.38
N ASP A 30 3.29 18.72 -4.12
CA ASP A 30 3.66 18.41 -5.50
C ASP A 30 4.24 16.99 -5.68
N GLN A 31 4.76 16.39 -4.62
CA GLN A 31 5.29 15.02 -4.61
C GLN A 31 4.23 13.96 -4.27
N TRP A 32 2.98 14.38 -4.08
CA TRP A 32 1.87 13.51 -3.72
C TRP A 32 0.80 13.49 -4.80
N THR A 33 0.19 12.33 -4.98
CA THR A 33 -0.96 12.14 -5.87
C THR A 33 -2.21 11.91 -5.02
N CYS A 34 -3.24 12.73 -5.25
CA CYS A 34 -4.55 12.49 -4.63
C CYS A 34 -5.21 11.28 -5.28
N VAL A 35 -5.56 10.28 -4.48
CA VAL A 35 -6.23 9.05 -4.94
C VAL A 35 -7.64 8.90 -4.37
N HIS A 36 -8.05 9.77 -3.45
CA HIS A 36 -9.43 9.87 -2.96
C HIS A 36 -9.70 11.30 -2.49
N GLU A 37 -10.86 11.85 -2.85
CA GLU A 37 -11.35 13.14 -2.34
C GLU A 37 -12.89 13.14 -2.35
N GLN A 38 -13.50 12.95 -1.18
CA GLN A 38 -14.96 12.89 -1.01
C GLN A 38 -15.36 13.36 0.39
N THR A 39 -16.61 13.80 0.54
CA THR A 39 -17.19 14.14 1.84
C THR A 39 -17.89 12.93 2.44
N HIS A 40 -17.59 12.62 3.69
CA HIS A 40 -18.17 11.49 4.44
C HIS A 40 -18.92 12.00 5.68
N PRO A 41 -20.02 11.34 6.06
CA PRO A 41 -20.69 11.63 7.32
C PRO A 41 -19.79 11.27 8.52
N GLU A 42 -20.06 11.90 9.66
CA GLU A 42 -19.47 11.48 10.92
C GLU A 42 -19.77 10.00 11.21
N SER A 43 -18.81 9.32 11.83
CA SER A 43 -19.00 7.94 12.26
C SER A 43 -18.05 7.64 13.40
N ARG A 44 -18.56 7.67 14.64
CA ARG A 44 -17.77 7.46 15.86
C ARG A 44 -17.78 6.02 16.38
N GLU A 45 -18.48 5.11 15.71
CA GLU A 45 -18.61 3.70 16.14
C GLU A 45 -18.33 2.70 15.02
N VAL A 46 -18.42 3.14 13.76
CA VAL A 46 -18.35 2.26 12.59
C VAL A 46 -17.30 2.81 11.63
N LEU A 47 -16.44 1.93 11.13
CA LEU A 47 -15.49 2.27 10.09
C LEU A 47 -16.20 2.59 8.77
N ARG A 48 -15.79 3.67 8.12
CA ARG A 48 -16.24 4.12 6.81
C ARG A 48 -15.17 3.91 5.77
N GLU A 49 -15.58 3.41 4.61
CA GLU A 49 -14.69 3.13 3.49
C GLU A 49 -14.34 4.41 2.73
N LEU A 50 -13.06 4.74 2.69
CA LEU A 50 -12.46 5.66 1.73
C LEU A 50 -11.96 4.84 0.53
N ARG A 51 -12.85 4.63 -0.44
CA ARG A 51 -12.52 3.86 -1.65
C ARG A 51 -11.59 4.66 -2.56
N LEU A 52 -10.43 4.09 -2.87
CA LEU A 52 -9.46 4.74 -3.74
C LEU A 52 -9.96 4.73 -5.19
N SER A 53 -9.83 5.87 -5.87
CA SER A 53 -10.16 6.00 -7.30
C SER A 53 -9.26 5.13 -8.18
N VAL A 54 -8.00 4.99 -7.77
CA VAL A 54 -7.01 4.11 -8.39
C VAL A 54 -6.39 3.24 -7.29
N PRO A 55 -6.42 1.90 -7.43
CA PRO A 55 -5.76 1.03 -6.47
C PRO A 55 -4.25 1.29 -6.41
N ILE A 56 -3.69 1.27 -5.20
CA ILE A 56 -2.24 1.34 -5.02
C ILE A 56 -1.68 -0.06 -5.26
N VAL A 57 -0.80 -0.18 -6.25
CA VAL A 57 -0.12 -1.43 -6.57
C VAL A 57 1.29 -1.39 -6.00
N LEU A 58 1.63 -2.40 -5.21
CA LEU A 58 2.96 -2.60 -4.65
C LEU A 58 3.55 -3.89 -5.19
N LEU A 59 4.77 -3.82 -5.71
CA LEU A 59 5.58 -5.00 -5.99
C LEU A 59 6.40 -5.38 -4.74
N PRO A 60 6.87 -6.63 -4.64
CA PRO A 60 7.77 -7.03 -3.55
C PRO A 60 8.96 -6.08 -3.41
N GLY A 61 9.20 -5.61 -2.19
CA GLY A 61 10.27 -4.67 -1.86
C GLY A 61 9.98 -3.20 -2.17
N GLN A 62 8.82 -2.87 -2.76
CA GLN A 62 8.40 -1.47 -2.92
C GLN A 62 7.68 -0.96 -1.68
N SER A 63 7.80 0.34 -1.45
CA SER A 63 7.11 1.06 -0.38
C SER A 63 6.42 2.31 -0.92
N VAL A 64 5.35 2.74 -0.24
CA VAL A 64 4.62 3.98 -0.52
C VAL A 64 4.34 4.72 0.77
N GLY A 65 4.35 6.05 0.70
CA GLY A 65 3.77 6.90 1.72
C GLY A 65 2.27 7.04 1.47
N MET A 66 1.46 6.99 2.52
CA MET A 66 0.03 7.23 2.46
C MET A 66 -0.34 8.31 3.48
N TYR A 67 -1.07 9.32 3.04
CA TYR A 67 -1.50 10.43 3.88
C TYR A 67 -3.02 10.55 3.78
N VAL A 68 -3.68 10.21 4.88
CA VAL A 68 -5.13 10.32 5.05
C VAL A 68 -5.41 11.60 5.82
N HIS A 69 -6.27 12.46 5.29
CA HIS A 69 -6.46 13.79 5.84
C HIS A 69 -7.92 14.23 5.82
N SER A 70 -8.37 14.84 6.90
CA SER A 70 -9.66 15.52 6.98
C SER A 70 -9.46 17.03 6.92
N LYS A 71 -10.25 17.70 6.08
CA LYS A 71 -10.28 19.17 6.02
C LYS A 71 -11.25 19.80 7.03
N THR A 72 -11.96 18.98 7.81
CA THR A 72 -12.88 19.44 8.85
C THR A 72 -12.09 20.09 9.99
N GLU A 73 -12.61 21.17 10.55
CA GLU A 73 -12.00 21.86 11.70
C GLU A 73 -12.23 21.10 13.01
N GLY A 74 -11.30 21.21 13.95
CA GLY A 74 -11.33 20.59 15.28
C GLY A 74 -10.26 19.51 15.47
N ASP A 75 -10.45 18.63 16.46
CA ASP A 75 -9.48 17.58 16.86
C ASP A 75 -10.03 16.14 16.77
N GLU A 76 -11.30 15.93 16.39
CA GLU A 76 -11.98 14.61 16.44
C GLU A 76 -12.19 13.97 15.05
N GLN A 77 -11.57 14.49 13.98
CA GLN A 77 -11.90 14.12 12.60
C GLN A 77 -11.45 12.71 12.24
N ILE A 78 -10.19 12.39 12.54
CA ILE A 78 -9.59 11.09 12.29
C ILE A 78 -8.97 10.63 13.60
N VAL A 79 -9.36 9.45 14.05
CA VAL A 79 -8.81 8.88 15.28
C VAL A 79 -7.41 8.30 15.03
N TYR A 80 -6.47 8.74 15.86
CA TYR A 80 -5.11 8.21 15.92
C TYR A 80 -4.81 7.64 17.30
N ASP A 81 -3.93 6.65 17.37
CA ASP A 81 -3.34 6.16 18.62
C ASP A 81 -1.82 6.36 18.62
N ASN A 82 -1.21 6.23 19.80
CA ASN A 82 0.22 6.19 19.97
C ASN A 82 0.76 4.88 19.39
N GLN A 83 1.57 4.99 18.35
CA GLN A 83 2.18 3.81 17.76
C GLN A 83 3.24 3.22 18.70
N ARG A 84 3.01 1.98 19.14
CA ARG A 84 3.95 1.23 19.99
C ARG A 84 4.75 0.19 19.21
N LYS A 85 4.16 -0.38 18.15
CA LYS A 85 4.76 -1.40 17.27
C LYS A 85 4.28 -1.18 15.83
N GLY A 86 5.02 -1.71 14.85
CA GLY A 86 4.54 -1.82 13.47
C GLY A 86 3.47 -2.90 13.35
N HIS A 87 2.69 -2.85 12.26
CA HIS A 87 1.74 -3.91 11.90
C HIS A 87 2.26 -4.61 10.65
N ALA A 88 2.17 -5.93 10.61
CA ALA A 88 2.54 -6.70 9.43
C ALA A 88 1.70 -7.97 9.34
N ASP A 89 1.48 -8.40 8.11
CA ASP A 89 1.03 -9.76 7.79
C ASP A 89 2.04 -10.44 6.85
N GLU A 90 1.65 -11.53 6.20
CA GLU A 90 2.53 -12.30 5.30
C GLU A 90 2.95 -11.51 4.04
N PHE A 91 2.20 -10.48 3.64
CA PHE A 91 2.36 -9.79 2.35
C PHE A 91 2.61 -8.29 2.46
N LEU A 92 2.19 -7.66 3.56
CA LEU A 92 2.25 -6.21 3.75
C LEU A 92 2.78 -5.86 5.13
N GLU A 93 3.69 -4.91 5.18
CA GLU A 93 4.16 -4.27 6.41
C GLU A 93 3.76 -2.79 6.41
N ILE A 94 3.26 -2.33 7.57
CA ILE A 94 2.90 -0.94 7.85
C ILE A 94 3.94 -0.39 8.84
N GLY A 95 4.78 0.51 8.34
CA GLY A 95 5.83 1.18 9.10
C GLY A 95 5.31 2.26 10.05
N SER A 96 6.24 3.06 10.58
CA SER A 96 5.88 4.13 11.51
C SER A 96 5.18 5.32 10.84
N GLY A 97 4.16 5.87 11.51
CA GLY A 97 3.37 7.00 11.00
C GLY A 97 3.57 8.30 11.78
N LYS A 98 3.01 9.38 11.21
CA LYS A 98 2.87 10.71 11.82
C LYS A 98 1.39 11.13 11.73
N ALA A 99 0.91 11.87 12.72
CA ALA A 99 -0.40 12.53 12.65
C ALA A 99 -0.20 14.00 12.29
N HIS A 100 -0.95 14.48 11.30
CA HIS A 100 -1.02 15.90 10.98
C HIS A 100 -2.15 16.54 11.79
N LEU A 101 -1.82 17.57 12.57
CA LEU A 101 -2.76 18.17 13.54
C LEU A 101 -3.48 19.41 12.99
N VAL A 102 -3.46 19.63 11.68
CA VAL A 102 -3.97 20.85 11.05
C VAL A 102 -4.91 20.48 9.92
N ASN A 103 -6.09 21.09 9.89
CA ASN A 103 -7.13 20.84 8.88
C ASN A 103 -6.73 21.26 7.44
N LEU A 104 -5.72 22.13 7.29
CA LEU A 104 -5.14 22.47 5.99
C LEU A 104 -4.09 21.40 5.57
N PRO A 105 -4.30 20.63 4.49
CA PRO A 105 -3.38 19.56 4.09
C PRO A 105 -2.00 20.12 3.70
N PHE A 106 -0.94 19.40 4.06
CA PHE A 106 0.47 19.75 3.80
C PHE A 106 0.93 21.09 4.42
N SER A 107 0.15 21.66 5.34
CA SER A 107 0.55 22.89 6.06
C SER A 107 1.85 22.68 6.83
N ARG A 108 2.71 23.69 6.80
CA ARG A 108 3.95 23.75 7.61
C ARG A 108 3.70 24.38 8.98
N PHE A 109 2.58 25.07 9.12
CA PHE A 109 2.24 25.89 10.27
C PHE A 109 0.97 25.36 10.93
N GLY A 110 0.88 25.49 12.26
CA GLY A 110 -0.37 25.26 12.98
C GLY A 110 -1.52 26.08 12.40
N SER A 111 -2.76 25.56 12.44
CA SER A 111 -3.94 26.41 12.28
C SER A 111 -4.01 27.41 13.45
N GLN A 112 -4.68 28.53 13.21
CA GLN A 112 -4.76 29.68 14.11
C GLN A 112 -5.05 29.27 15.57
N GLY A 113 -4.00 29.21 16.39
CA GLY A 113 -4.10 29.11 17.86
C GLY A 113 -3.51 27.85 18.49
N GLN A 114 -3.39 26.71 17.80
CA GLN A 114 -3.02 25.44 18.46
C GLN A 114 -1.53 25.06 18.37
N HIS A 115 -0.77 25.54 17.37
CA HIS A 115 0.66 25.22 17.23
C HIS A 115 1.50 26.41 16.74
N TRP A 116 1.52 27.51 17.50
CA TRP A 116 2.39 28.67 17.18
C TRP A 116 3.89 28.37 17.25
N TRP A 117 4.28 27.31 17.94
CA TRP A 117 5.67 26.90 18.12
C TRP A 117 5.80 25.38 17.92
N GLY A 118 6.29 24.94 16.76
CA GLY A 118 6.61 23.53 16.48
C GLY A 118 6.04 23.00 15.16
N SER A 119 6.46 21.79 14.79
CA SER A 119 5.95 21.10 13.59
C SER A 119 4.52 20.61 13.81
N PRO A 120 3.61 20.75 12.82
CA PRO A 120 2.24 20.24 12.91
C PRO A 120 2.18 18.70 12.79
N TRP A 121 3.32 18.05 12.58
CA TRP A 121 3.45 16.60 12.43
C TRP A 121 3.89 15.94 13.73
N ARG A 122 2.96 15.23 14.37
CA ARG A 122 3.23 14.47 15.58
C ARG A 122 3.74 13.07 15.24
N GLN A 123 4.96 12.81 15.65
CA GLN A 123 5.65 11.52 15.48
C GLN A 123 4.97 10.38 16.27
N ARG A 124 5.25 9.13 15.85
CA ARG A 124 4.81 7.90 16.53
C ARG A 124 3.29 7.86 16.72
N ARG A 125 2.59 8.10 15.63
CA ARG A 125 1.13 8.06 15.57
C ARG A 125 0.73 7.05 14.53
N GLU A 126 -0.21 6.20 14.89
CA GLU A 126 -0.84 5.26 13.97
C GLU A 126 -2.30 5.60 13.80
N PHE A 127 -2.79 5.38 12.60
CA PHE A 127 -4.19 5.58 12.27
C PHE A 127 -5.01 4.40 12.83
N VAL A 128 -6.12 4.67 13.52
CA VAL A 128 -7.01 3.61 14.04
C VAL A 128 -8.03 3.23 12.98
N GLY A 129 -7.78 2.13 12.29
CA GLY A 129 -8.73 1.55 11.34
C GLY A 129 -8.15 0.39 10.55
N ARG A 130 -8.46 0.30 9.24
CA ARG A 130 -8.11 -0.87 8.42
C ARG A 130 -7.70 -0.49 7.00
N LEU A 131 -6.75 -1.22 6.44
CA LEU A 131 -6.49 -1.24 5.00
C LEU A 131 -7.17 -2.43 4.35
N ASP A 132 -7.88 -2.21 3.25
CA ASP A 132 -8.37 -3.27 2.38
C ASP A 132 -7.45 -3.41 1.16
N TYR A 133 -6.96 -4.61 0.91
CA TYR A 133 -6.11 -4.88 -0.23
C TYR A 133 -6.32 -6.31 -0.75
N GLY A 134 -6.10 -6.49 -2.04
CA GLY A 134 -6.08 -7.80 -2.68
C GLY A 134 -4.67 -8.21 -3.07
N LEU A 135 -4.44 -9.51 -3.17
CA LEU A 135 -3.21 -10.10 -3.69
C LEU A 135 -3.36 -10.37 -5.18
N ARG A 136 -2.29 -10.08 -5.92
CA ARG A 136 -2.17 -10.47 -7.32
C ARG A 136 -0.91 -11.30 -7.48
N TRP A 137 -1.10 -12.62 -7.64
CA TRP A 137 0.01 -13.53 -7.86
C TRP A 137 0.67 -13.26 -9.20
N LEU A 138 1.99 -13.20 -9.18
CA LEU A 138 2.78 -13.10 -10.39
C LEU A 138 2.87 -14.48 -11.04
N LEU A 139 2.12 -14.68 -12.12
CA LEU A 139 2.31 -15.84 -12.98
C LEU A 139 3.61 -15.69 -13.76
N TRP A 140 4.32 -16.80 -13.88
CA TRP A 140 5.52 -16.90 -14.68
C TRP A 140 5.26 -16.59 -16.16
N ASN A 141 6.14 -15.77 -16.69
CA ASN A 141 6.41 -15.57 -18.11
C ASN A 141 7.90 -15.20 -18.26
N PRO A 142 8.45 -15.23 -19.48
CA PRO A 142 9.86 -14.91 -19.70
C PRO A 142 10.28 -13.53 -19.16
N ASP A 143 9.42 -12.52 -19.27
CA ASP A 143 9.71 -11.14 -18.88
C ASP A 143 9.80 -10.97 -17.35
N CYS A 144 8.96 -11.69 -16.61
CA CYS A 144 8.91 -11.63 -15.16
C CYS A 144 9.81 -12.66 -14.47
N ASN A 145 10.41 -13.60 -15.22
CA ASN A 145 11.22 -14.70 -14.68
C ASN A 145 12.30 -14.20 -13.71
N LYS A 146 12.97 -13.09 -14.03
CA LYS A 146 14.02 -12.51 -13.17
C LYS A 146 13.53 -12.07 -11.78
N ASN A 147 12.25 -11.72 -11.66
CA ASN A 147 11.62 -11.23 -10.43
C ASN A 147 11.13 -12.37 -9.51
N LEU A 148 11.14 -13.61 -9.99
CA LEU A 148 10.68 -14.77 -9.23
C LEU A 148 11.81 -15.34 -8.35
N PRO A 149 11.46 -16.05 -7.26
CA PRO A 149 12.45 -16.62 -6.36
C PRO A 149 13.48 -17.52 -7.09
N PRO A 150 14.76 -17.54 -6.68
CA PRO A 150 15.79 -18.35 -7.33
C PRO A 150 15.44 -19.83 -7.46
N ALA A 151 14.82 -20.41 -6.43
CA ALA A 151 14.35 -21.80 -6.45
C ALA A 151 13.30 -22.03 -7.54
N PHE A 152 12.30 -21.15 -7.63
CA PHE A 152 11.26 -21.22 -8.66
C PHE A 152 11.85 -21.09 -10.07
N ARG A 153 12.76 -20.12 -10.28
CA ARG A 153 13.46 -19.96 -11.57
C ARG A 153 14.23 -21.21 -11.98
N SER A 154 14.80 -21.93 -11.02
CA SER A 154 15.54 -23.17 -11.25
C SER A 154 14.60 -24.31 -11.66
N ILE A 155 13.41 -24.39 -11.05
CA ILE A 155 12.35 -25.33 -11.45
C ILE A 155 11.92 -25.05 -12.88
N VAL A 156 11.63 -23.79 -13.21
CA VAL A 156 11.23 -23.41 -14.56
C VAL A 156 12.31 -23.78 -15.58
N TRP A 157 13.57 -23.45 -15.29
CA TRP A 157 14.68 -23.86 -16.16
C TRP A 157 14.76 -25.36 -16.35
N THR A 158 14.60 -26.13 -15.27
CA THR A 158 14.60 -27.59 -15.32
C THR A 158 13.48 -28.13 -16.20
N LEU A 159 12.27 -27.59 -16.04
CA LEU A 159 11.12 -27.94 -16.88
C LEU A 159 11.36 -27.59 -18.35
N MET A 160 11.92 -26.42 -18.66
CA MET A 160 12.22 -26.02 -20.04
C MET A 160 13.31 -26.89 -20.68
N MET A 161 14.32 -27.32 -19.92
CA MET A 161 15.36 -28.24 -20.42
C MET A 161 14.79 -29.59 -20.85
N THR A 162 13.62 -29.99 -20.36
CA THR A 162 12.98 -31.23 -20.80
C THR A 162 12.53 -31.20 -22.25
N ARG A 163 12.52 -30.03 -22.91
CA ARG A 163 12.26 -29.90 -24.35
C ARG A 163 13.47 -30.23 -25.23
N HIS A 164 14.66 -30.35 -24.64
CA HIS A 164 15.87 -30.70 -25.39
C HIS A 164 15.85 -32.19 -25.78
N ASP A 165 16.40 -32.53 -26.96
CA ASP A 165 16.42 -33.92 -27.47
C ASP A 165 17.09 -34.94 -26.53
N ARG A 166 18.04 -34.47 -25.71
CA ARG A 166 18.70 -35.31 -24.69
C ARG A 166 17.76 -35.75 -23.56
N ALA A 167 16.60 -35.12 -23.42
CA ALA A 167 15.62 -35.44 -22.38
C ALA A 167 14.51 -36.41 -22.85
N ARG A 168 14.63 -37.01 -24.05
CA ARG A 168 13.63 -37.94 -24.63
C ARG A 168 13.19 -39.11 -23.72
N GLN A 169 14.04 -39.50 -22.77
CA GLN A 169 13.74 -40.55 -21.80
C GLN A 169 12.84 -40.08 -20.63
N SER A 170 12.67 -38.76 -20.46
CA SER A 170 11.80 -38.18 -19.44
C SER A 170 10.35 -38.18 -19.88
N PHE A 171 9.43 -38.50 -18.97
CA PHE A 171 8.00 -38.36 -19.19
C PHE A 171 7.61 -36.91 -19.55
N LEU A 172 8.33 -35.92 -19.02
CA LEU A 172 8.07 -34.50 -19.27
C LEU A 172 8.40 -34.07 -20.72
N TRP A 173 9.28 -34.79 -21.43
CA TRP A 173 9.60 -34.49 -22.84
C TRP A 173 8.38 -34.69 -23.76
N HIS A 174 7.48 -35.61 -23.38
CA HIS A 174 6.28 -35.92 -24.15
C HIS A 174 5.15 -34.92 -23.92
N LEU A 175 5.26 -34.04 -22.92
CA LEU A 175 4.28 -32.98 -22.68
C LEU A 175 4.47 -31.84 -23.68
N GLU A 176 3.37 -31.31 -24.19
CA GLU A 176 3.38 -30.11 -25.02
C GLU A 176 3.87 -28.89 -24.21
N THR A 177 4.42 -27.89 -24.90
CA THR A 177 4.99 -26.70 -24.27
C THR A 177 3.94 -25.95 -23.44
N GLU A 178 2.71 -25.91 -23.94
CA GLU A 178 1.53 -25.31 -23.31
C GLU A 178 1.20 -26.01 -21.99
N MET A 179 1.37 -27.34 -21.92
CA MET A 179 1.18 -28.10 -20.68
C MET A 179 2.27 -27.76 -19.66
N LEU A 180 3.52 -27.56 -20.10
CA LEU A 180 4.59 -27.11 -19.21
C LEU A 180 4.31 -25.70 -18.67
N PHE A 181 3.83 -24.77 -19.51
CA PHE A 181 3.45 -23.43 -19.07
C PHE A 181 2.28 -23.46 -18.09
N TYR A 182 1.32 -24.35 -18.30
CA TYR A 182 0.22 -24.57 -17.37
C TYR A 182 0.74 -25.10 -16.02
N ILE A 183 1.62 -26.11 -16.02
CA ILE A 183 2.23 -26.68 -14.81
C ILE A 183 3.01 -25.63 -14.03
N ILE A 184 3.76 -24.77 -14.71
CA ILE A 184 4.55 -23.70 -14.08
C ILE A 184 3.65 -22.69 -13.36
N ASN A 185 2.45 -22.44 -13.88
CA ASN A 185 1.54 -21.39 -13.41
C ASN A 185 0.34 -21.92 -12.61
N LYS A 186 0.38 -23.17 -12.19
CA LYS A 186 -0.68 -23.88 -11.45
C LYS A 186 -0.48 -23.78 -9.95
#